data_AF-A0A7X4DJQ0-F1
#
_entry.id   AF-A0A7X4DJQ0-F1
#
_cell.length_a   1.000
_cell.length_b   1.000
_cell.length_c   1.000
_cell.angle_alpha   90.00
_cell.angle_beta   90.00
_cell.angle_gamma   90.00
#
_symmetry.space_group_name_H-M   'P 1'
#
loop_
_entity.id
_entity.type
_entity.pdbx_description
1 polymer ?
#
loop_
_entity_poly.entity_id
_entity_poly.type
_entity_poly.pdbx_seq_one_letter_code
_entity_poly.pdbx_strand_id
1 'polypeptide(L)'
;PSPSPHWNIPVFKTSAGRGEGFDDFLEHFRAHQHYLTVSGALEKRRRLRARRRIHDVIEGRLRRRAGEFLERHPDLSRWVAEVASGRETAYGVAEAVIPAILRKDPETGT
;
A
#
# COMPACT_ATOMS: atom_id res chain seq x y z
N PRO A 1 -36.01 -19.55 6.99
CA PRO A 1 -34.59 -19.21 7.26
C PRO A 1 -34.33 -17.71 7.04
N SER A 2 -34.04 -16.97 8.11
CA SER A 2 -33.64 -15.57 8.01
C SER A 2 -32.32 -15.44 7.24
N PRO A 3 -32.16 -14.46 6.34
CA PRO A 3 -30.92 -14.30 5.57
C PRO A 3 -29.76 -14.02 6.53
N SER A 4 -28.71 -14.82 6.43
CA SER A 4 -27.48 -14.66 7.18
C SER A 4 -26.86 -13.28 6.87
N PRO A 5 -26.33 -12.52 7.85
CA PRO A 5 -25.78 -11.18 7.62
C PRO A 5 -24.50 -11.15 6.76
N HIS A 6 -24.00 -12.32 6.31
CA HIS A 6 -22.75 -12.49 5.59
C HIS A 6 -22.99 -13.13 4.22
N TRP A 7 -22.28 -12.64 3.19
CA TRP A 7 -22.27 -13.25 1.86
C TRP A 7 -21.61 -14.64 1.92
N ASN A 8 -22.35 -15.67 1.53
CA ASN A 8 -21.78 -17.00 1.35
C ASN A 8 -20.92 -17.01 0.08
N ILE A 9 -19.68 -17.50 0.15
CA ILE A 9 -18.75 -17.51 -0.98
C ILE A 9 -18.88 -18.85 -1.72
N PRO A 10 -19.60 -18.93 -2.86
CA PRO A 10 -19.72 -20.16 -3.64
C PRO A 10 -18.43 -20.49 -4.42
N VAL A 11 -18.24 -21.76 -4.72
CA VAL A 11 -17.18 -22.26 -5.62
C VAL A 11 -17.83 -22.76 -6.90
N PHE A 12 -17.39 -22.23 -8.05
CA PHE A 12 -17.90 -22.62 -9.38
C PHE A 12 -16.89 -23.44 -10.16
N LYS A 13 -17.38 -24.44 -10.91
CA LYS A 13 -16.59 -25.14 -11.91
C LYS A 13 -16.75 -24.43 -13.26
N THR A 14 -15.66 -24.00 -13.86
CA THR A 14 -15.67 -23.29 -15.16
C THR A 14 -14.59 -23.85 -16.09
N SER A 15 -14.80 -23.72 -17.40
CA SER A 15 -13.78 -24.04 -18.41
C SER A 15 -13.68 -22.90 -19.42
N ALA A 16 -12.58 -22.14 -19.38
CA ALA A 16 -12.35 -21.05 -20.33
C ALA A 16 -12.25 -21.56 -21.78
N GLY A 17 -11.55 -22.68 -22.01
CA GLY A 17 -11.38 -23.24 -23.34
C GLY A 17 -12.66 -23.82 -23.97
N ARG A 18 -13.67 -24.15 -23.16
CA ARG A 18 -14.97 -24.66 -23.63
C ARG A 18 -16.13 -23.68 -23.44
N GLY A 19 -15.90 -22.54 -22.80
CA GLY A 19 -16.94 -21.56 -22.47
C GLY A 19 -17.97 -22.05 -21.44
N GLU A 20 -17.65 -23.06 -20.64
CA GLU A 20 -18.61 -23.71 -19.71
C GLU A 20 -18.62 -23.05 -18.33
N GLY A 21 -19.80 -22.97 -17.70
CA GLY A 21 -19.99 -22.54 -16.31
C GLY A 21 -19.92 -21.03 -16.08
N PHE A 22 -19.80 -20.24 -17.14
CA PHE A 22 -19.69 -18.77 -17.04
C PHE A 22 -21.02 -18.08 -16.77
N ASP A 23 -22.15 -18.62 -17.24
CA ASP A 23 -23.46 -18.01 -17.02
C ASP A 23 -23.82 -18.01 -15.53
N ASP A 24 -23.72 -19.17 -14.87
CA ASP A 24 -23.94 -19.32 -13.43
C ASP A 24 -22.98 -18.44 -12.61
N PHE A 25 -21.72 -18.36 -13.04
CA PHE A 25 -20.72 -17.49 -12.43
C PHE A 25 -21.10 -16.02 -12.56
N LEU A 26 -21.52 -15.59 -13.76
CA LEU A 26 -21.85 -14.18 -14.03
C LEU A 26 -23.11 -13.75 -13.28
N GLU A 27 -24.11 -14.63 -13.18
CA GLU A 27 -25.29 -14.39 -12.34
C GLU A 27 -24.88 -14.16 -10.88
N HIS A 28 -24.06 -15.04 -10.30
CA HIS A 28 -23.61 -14.89 -8.92
C HIS A 28 -22.68 -13.70 -8.73
N PHE A 29 -21.86 -13.35 -9.73
CA PHE A 29 -21.05 -12.15 -9.71
C PHE A 29 -21.92 -10.90 -9.59
N ARG A 30 -22.99 -10.81 -10.39
CA ARG A 30 -23.96 -9.70 -10.34
C ARG A 30 -24.69 -9.66 -8.99
N ALA A 31 -25.10 -10.81 -8.47
CA ALA A 31 -25.73 -10.91 -7.15
C ALA A 31 -24.79 -10.43 -6.02
N HIS A 32 -23.50 -10.80 -6.07
CA HIS A 32 -22.50 -10.33 -5.11
C HIS A 32 -22.26 -8.82 -5.25
N GLN A 33 -22.16 -8.30 -6.48
CA GLN A 33 -22.05 -6.86 -6.72
C GLN A 33 -23.24 -6.09 -6.12
N HIS A 34 -24.46 -6.59 -6.33
CA HIS A 34 -25.66 -6.03 -5.74
C HIS A 34 -25.61 -6.05 -4.21
N TYR A 35 -25.28 -7.19 -3.61
CA TYR A 35 -25.08 -7.32 -2.17
C TYR A 35 -24.06 -6.30 -1.64
N LEU A 36 -22.87 -6.21 -2.25
CA LEU A 36 -21.83 -5.27 -1.82
C LEU A 36 -22.28 -3.81 -1.91
N THR A 37 -23.12 -3.49 -2.89
CA THR A 37 -23.64 -2.14 -3.10
C THR A 37 -24.68 -1.79 -2.04
N VAL A 38 -25.72 -2.63 -1.89
CA VAL A 38 -26.82 -2.40 -0.94
C VAL A 38 -26.35 -2.47 0.52
N SER A 39 -25.41 -3.36 0.85
CA SER A 39 -24.82 -3.44 2.19
C SER A 39 -23.84 -2.31 2.51
N GLY A 40 -23.46 -1.47 1.53
CA GLY A 40 -22.40 -0.46 1.66
C GLY A 40 -20.97 -1.04 1.78
N ALA A 41 -20.80 -2.36 1.73
CA ALA A 41 -19.51 -3.02 1.83
C ALA A 41 -18.56 -2.66 0.66
N LEU A 42 -19.10 -2.40 -0.54
CA LEU A 42 -18.33 -1.97 -1.70
C LEU A 42 -17.57 -0.67 -1.40
N GLU A 43 -18.28 0.32 -0.88
CA GLU A 43 -17.72 1.64 -0.61
C GLU A 43 -16.75 1.60 0.58
N LYS A 44 -17.08 0.83 1.63
CA LYS A 44 -16.13 0.55 2.73
C LYS A 44 -14.82 -0.04 2.21
N ARG A 45 -14.87 -1.02 1.30
CA ARG A 45 -13.67 -1.62 0.67
C ARG A 45 -12.93 -0.63 -0.22
N ARG A 46 -13.63 0.22 -0.98
CA ARG A 46 -13.01 1.29 -1.80
C ARG A 46 -12.23 2.26 -0.93
N ARG A 47 -12.81 2.76 0.17
CA ARG A 47 -12.11 3.63 1.12
C ARG A 47 -10.88 2.98 1.74
N LEU A 48 -10.98 1.70 2.14
CA LEU A 48 -9.84 0.95 2.66
C LEU A 48 -8.71 0.81 1.63
N ARG A 49 -9.03 0.51 0.37
CA ARG A 49 -8.05 0.48 -0.73
C ARG A 49 -7.44 1.85 -1.01
N ALA A 50 -8.25 2.91 -1.03
CA ALA A 50 -7.77 4.27 -1.23
C ALA A 50 -6.79 4.68 -0.12
N ARG A 51 -7.15 4.43 1.14
CA ARG A 51 -6.26 4.63 2.29
C ARG A 51 -4.95 3.87 2.10
N ARG A 52 -5.01 2.57 1.79
CA ARG A 52 -3.79 1.77 1.58
C ARG A 52 -2.92 2.33 0.47
N ARG A 53 -3.52 2.71 -0.67
CA ARG A 53 -2.80 3.31 -1.79
C ARG A 53 -2.12 4.63 -1.42
N ILE A 54 -2.77 5.47 -0.61
CA ILE A 54 -2.16 6.71 -0.11
C ILE A 54 -0.91 6.38 0.72
N HIS A 55 -1.01 5.44 1.66
CA HIS A 55 0.15 4.99 2.44
C HIS A 55 1.26 4.45 1.56
N ASP A 56 0.96 3.54 0.64
CA ASP A 56 1.96 2.91 -0.23
C ASP A 56 2.69 3.96 -1.09
N VAL A 57 1.97 4.97 -1.60
CA VAL A 57 2.57 6.08 -2.38
C VAL A 57 3.47 6.95 -1.51
N ILE A 58 3.02 7.31 -0.30
CA ILE A 58 3.82 8.13 0.63
C ILE A 58 5.09 7.38 1.04
N GLU A 59 4.96 6.14 1.48
CA GLU A 59 6.10 5.29 1.88
C GLU A 59 7.10 5.10 0.74
N GLY A 60 6.61 4.80 -0.46
CA GLY A 60 7.46 4.64 -1.64
C GLY A 60 8.24 5.92 -1.97
N ARG A 61 7.58 7.09 -1.90
CA ARG A 61 8.22 8.39 -2.16
C ARG A 61 9.26 8.74 -1.10
N LEU A 62 8.93 8.56 0.19
CA LEU A 62 9.85 8.84 1.29
C LEU A 62 11.07 7.92 1.25
N ARG A 63 10.87 6.61 1.01
CA ARG A 63 11.96 5.64 0.89
C ARG A 63 12.93 6.02 -0.23
N ARG A 64 12.40 6.36 -1.41
CA ARG A 64 13.23 6.80 -2.54
C ARG A 64 14.01 8.07 -2.23
N ARG A 65 13.33 9.10 -1.69
CA ARG A 65 13.97 10.38 -1.32
C ARG A 65 15.08 10.18 -0.28
N ALA A 66 14.83 9.34 0.74
CA ALA A 66 15.83 9.03 1.77
C ALA A 66 17.06 8.32 1.18
N GLY A 67 16.85 7.32 0.32
CA GLY A 67 17.94 6.62 -0.38
C GLY A 67 18.79 7.58 -1.21
N GLU A 68 18.15 8.37 -2.08
CA GLU A 68 18.83 9.36 -2.91
C GLU A 68 19.59 10.43 -2.10
N PHE A 69 19.02 10.86 -0.97
CA PHE A 69 19.67 11.81 -0.06
C PHE A 69 20.91 11.21 0.59
N LEU A 70 20.81 10.00 1.15
CA LEU A 70 21.90 9.34 1.84
C LEU A 70 23.07 9.03 0.90
N GLU A 71 22.79 8.50 -0.29
CA GLU A 71 23.81 8.19 -1.30
C GLU A 71 24.66 9.41 -1.70
N ARG A 72 24.08 10.61 -1.67
CA ARG A 72 24.76 11.87 -2.00
C ARG A 72 25.31 12.60 -0.78
N HIS A 73 25.04 12.13 0.44
CA HIS A 73 25.40 12.87 1.64
C HIS A 73 26.91 12.71 1.94
N PRO A 74 27.68 13.80 2.05
CA PRO A 74 29.13 13.73 2.22
C PRO A 74 29.55 13.04 3.53
N ASP A 75 28.72 13.14 4.57
CA ASP A 75 29.02 12.56 5.88
C ASP A 75 28.64 11.08 6.02
N LEU A 76 28.07 10.42 4.99
CA LEU A 76 27.59 9.04 5.10
C LEU A 76 28.69 8.08 5.60
N SER A 77 29.89 8.17 5.02
CA SER A 77 31.02 7.33 5.43
C SER A 77 31.45 7.56 6.87
N ARG A 78 31.38 8.81 7.36
CA ARG A 78 31.68 9.14 8.77
C ARG A 78 30.67 8.48 9.70
N TRP A 79 29.38 8.65 9.43
CA TRP A 79 28.32 8.06 10.25
C TRP A 79 28.40 6.54 10.29
N VAL A 80 28.69 5.89 9.16
CA VAL A 80 28.89 4.42 9.11
C VAL A 80 30.04 4.00 10.04
N ALA A 81 31.17 4.72 10.02
CA ALA A 81 32.30 4.41 10.88
C ALA A 81 32.00 4.66 12.37
N GLU A 82 31.27 5.74 12.69
CA GLU A 82 30.85 6.05 14.06
C GLU A 82 29.92 4.98 14.62
N VAL A 83 28.91 4.57 13.85
CA VAL A 83 27.98 3.49 14.20
C VAL A 83 28.70 2.15 14.34
N ALA A 84 29.59 1.80 13.41
CA ALA A 84 30.37 0.55 13.48
C ALA A 84 31.29 0.51 14.71
N SER A 85 31.79 1.67 15.15
CA SER A 85 32.63 1.79 16.35
C SER A 85 31.85 1.91 17.67
N GLY A 86 30.52 2.03 17.62
CA GLY A 86 29.67 2.23 18.80
C GLY A 86 29.72 3.63 19.42
N ARG A 87 30.34 4.61 18.75
CA ARG A 87 30.34 6.02 19.19
C ARG A 87 29.01 6.73 18.92
N GLU A 88 28.21 6.17 18.04
CA GLU A 88 26.86 6.63 17.70
C GLU A 88 25.98 5.41 17.39
N THR A 89 24.67 5.60 17.37
CA THR A 89 23.65 4.61 17.03
C THR A 89 23.01 4.93 15.68
N ALA A 90 22.54 3.90 14.98
CA ALA A 90 21.78 4.11 13.74
C ALA A 90 20.51 4.97 13.95
N TYR A 91 19.89 4.88 15.13
CA TYR A 91 18.74 5.70 15.51
C TYR A 91 19.13 7.18 15.69
N GLY A 92 20.24 7.47 16.36
CA GLY A 92 20.73 8.85 16.54
C GLY A 92 21.05 9.53 15.20
N VAL A 93 21.72 8.82 14.30
CA VAL A 93 21.95 9.32 12.93
C VAL A 93 20.63 9.56 12.21
N ALA A 94 19.68 8.63 12.29
CA ALA A 94 18.37 8.79 11.64
C ALA A 94 17.62 10.03 12.15
N GLU A 95 17.54 10.23 13.47
CA GLU A 95 16.90 11.41 14.08
C GLU A 95 17.56 12.72 13.62
N ALA A 96 18.88 12.76 13.50
CA ALA A 96 19.60 13.95 13.01
C ALA A 96 19.35 14.23 11.53
N VAL A 97 19.16 13.19 10.71
CA VAL A 97 19.11 13.31 9.24
C VAL A 97 17.69 13.43 8.68
N ILE A 98 16.70 12.81 9.32
CA ILE A 98 15.28 12.85 8.89
C ILE A 98 14.78 14.28 8.63
N PRO A 99 15.05 15.29 9.48
CA PRO A 99 14.63 16.66 9.22
C PRO A 99 15.18 17.22 7.90
N ALA A 100 16.42 16.88 7.53
CA ALA A 100 17.02 17.30 6.27
C ALA A 100 16.36 16.60 5.06
N ILE A 101 16.04 15.31 5.19
CA ILE A 101 15.30 14.56 4.17
C ILE A 101 13.90 15.17 3.97
N LEU A 102 13.23 15.60 5.04
CA LEU A 102 11.85 16.11 4.97
C LEU A 102 11.73 17.58 4.55
N ARG A 103 12.83 18.36 4.52
CA ARG A 103 12.79 19.73 4.00
C ARG A 103 12.33 19.72 2.55
N LYS A 104 11.41 20.61 2.21
CA LYS A 104 10.88 20.79 0.86
C LYS A 104 12.00 21.33 -0.04
N ASP A 105 12.24 20.69 -1.18
CA ASP A 105 13.05 21.31 -2.23
C ASP A 105 12.29 22.55 -2.74
N PRO A 106 12.91 23.75 -2.79
CA PRO A 106 12.29 24.84 -3.52
C PRO A 106 12.17 24.39 -4.98
N GLU A 107 10.96 24.45 -5.53
CA GLU A 107 10.64 24.22 -6.94
C GLU A 107 10.72 22.75 -7.46
N THR A 108 9.60 22.04 -7.37
CA THR A 108 9.13 21.24 -8.51
C THR A 108 7.61 21.34 -8.57
N GLY A 109 7.13 22.56 -8.81
CA GLY A 109 5.78 22.82 -9.28
C GLY A 109 5.79 22.83 -10.80
N THR A 110 5.23 21.80 -11.43
CA THR A 110 4.71 21.84 -12.79
C THR A 110 3.46 21.00 -12.82
#